data_AF-A0A6G2DXY3-F1
#
_entry.id   AF-A0A6G2DXY3-F1
#
_cell.length_a   1.000
_cell.length_b   1.000
_cell.length_c   1.000
_cell.angle_alpha   90.00
_cell.angle_beta   90.00
_cell.angle_gamma   90.00
#
_symmetry.space_group_name_H-M   'P 1'
#
loop_
_entity.id
_entity.type
_entity.pdbx_description
1 polymer ?
#
loop_
_entity_poly.entity_id
_entity_poly.type
_entity_poly.pdbx_seq_one_letter_code
_entity_poly.pdbx_strand_id
1 'polypeptide(L)'
;SSQTLIRKLVECVSKNGNMILNVGPDALGRINDSSKKILDNFHRWMSRNGEAIYGCSGDENLPKPDWGYYTRDENTVYAHVFEQP
;
A
#
# COMPACT_ATOMS: atom_id res chain seq x y z
N SER A 1 -7.51 9.45 -1.16
CA SER A 1 -6.66 9.69 -2.34
C SER A 1 -5.80 8.47 -2.61
N SER A 2 -4.97 8.45 -3.66
CA SER A 2 -3.99 7.36 -3.90
C SER A 2 -3.01 7.21 -2.74
N GLN A 3 -2.52 8.31 -2.17
CA GLN A 3 -1.65 8.32 -0.98
C GLN A 3 -2.30 7.60 0.23
N THR A 4 -3.60 7.85 0.47
CA THR A 4 -4.34 7.15 1.54
C THR A 4 -4.38 5.64 1.29
N LEU A 5 -4.62 5.20 0.05
CA LEU A 5 -4.67 3.79 -0.30
C LEU A 5 -3.30 3.13 -0.13
N ILE A 6 -2.24 3.78 -0.57
CA ILE A 6 -0.86 3.31 -0.41
C ILE A 6 -0.54 3.13 1.07
N ARG A 7 -0.80 4.14 1.90
CA ARG A 7 -0.54 4.06 3.34
C ARG A 7 -1.33 2.94 4.02
N LYS A 8 -2.60 2.76 3.66
CA LYS A 8 -3.43 1.67 4.18
C LYS A 8 -2.91 0.30 3.75
N LEU A 9 -2.52 0.14 2.50
CA LEU A 9 -1.93 -1.11 2.00
C LEU A 9 -0.66 -1.46 2.79
N VAL A 10 0.29 -0.52 2.89
CA VAL A 10 1.54 -0.71 3.63
C VAL A 10 1.27 -1.07 5.08
N GLU A 11 0.35 -0.33 5.74
CA GLU A 11 -0.04 -0.61 7.11
C GLU A 11 -0.63 -2.03 7.26
N CYS A 12 -1.50 -2.46 6.35
CA CYS A 12 -2.05 -3.82 6.36
C CYS A 12 -0.94 -4.87 6.24
N VAL A 13 -0.04 -4.72 5.28
CA VAL A 13 1.05 -5.68 5.03
C VAL A 13 2.03 -5.73 6.21
N SER A 14 2.37 -4.56 6.78
CA SER A 14 3.22 -4.48 7.98
C SER A 14 2.63 -5.16 9.22
N LYS A 15 1.33 -5.48 9.18
CA LYS A 15 0.59 -6.18 10.25
C LYS A 15 0.15 -7.57 9.80
N ASN A 16 0.85 -8.16 8.82
CA ASN A 16 0.60 -9.51 8.30
C ASN A 16 -0.80 -9.68 7.69
N GLY A 17 -1.38 -8.60 7.15
CA GLY A 17 -2.74 -8.55 6.62
C GLY A 17 -2.80 -8.25 5.12
N ASN A 18 -3.94 -8.60 4.52
CA ASN A 18 -4.27 -8.29 3.13
C ASN A 18 -5.25 -7.12 3.05
N MET A 19 -5.20 -6.38 1.94
CA MET A 19 -6.15 -5.30 1.64
C MET A 19 -6.98 -5.65 0.40
N ILE A 20 -8.30 -5.61 0.54
CA ILE A 20 -9.24 -5.70 -0.60
C ILE A 20 -9.80 -4.30 -0.85
N LEU A 21 -9.64 -3.81 -2.08
CA LEU A 21 -10.14 -2.50 -2.49
C LEU A 21 -11.42 -2.65 -3.31
N ASN A 22 -12.52 -2.13 -2.77
CA ASN A 22 -13.80 -2.08 -3.48
C ASN A 22 -13.88 -0.84 -4.38
N VAL A 23 -14.47 -1.01 -5.56
CA VAL A 23 -14.80 0.08 -6.49
C VAL A 23 -16.26 -0.07 -6.88
N GLY A 24 -17.05 0.98 -6.70
CA GLY A 24 -18.47 1.02 -7.08
C GLY A 24 -18.65 1.60 -8.48
N PRO A 25 -19.11 0.82 -9.47
CA PRO A 25 -19.48 1.35 -10.78
C PRO A 25 -20.70 2.27 -10.70
N ASP A 26 -20.89 3.10 -11.73
CA ASP A 26 -22.12 3.87 -11.90
C ASP A 26 -23.31 3.00 -12.34
N ALA A 27 -24.48 3.62 -12.53
CA ALA A 27 -25.71 2.93 -12.96
C ALA A 27 -25.58 2.23 -14.34
N LEU A 28 -24.58 2.59 -15.14
CA LEU A 28 -24.27 1.97 -16.44
C LEU A 28 -23.17 0.92 -16.34
N GLY A 29 -22.71 0.59 -15.12
CA GLY A 29 -21.64 -0.38 -14.88
C GLY A 29 -20.23 0.15 -15.16
N ARG A 30 -20.04 1.48 -15.30
CA ARG A 30 -18.74 2.07 -15.60
C ARG A 30 -18.03 2.50 -14.32
N ILE A 31 -16.74 2.21 -14.22
CA ILE A 31 -15.91 2.82 -13.18
C ILE A 31 -15.80 4.32 -13.48
N ASN A 32 -16.13 5.16 -12.50
CA ASN A 32 -16.04 6.61 -12.65
C ASN A 32 -14.58 7.06 -12.85
N ASP A 33 -14.39 8.21 -13.51
CA ASP A 33 -13.05 8.65 -13.88
C ASP A 33 -12.18 9.07 -12.68
N SER A 34 -12.79 9.47 -11.56
CA SER A 34 -12.05 9.78 -10.34
C SER A 34 -11.45 8.53 -9.70
N SER A 35 -12.19 7.42 -9.65
CA SER A 35 -11.70 6.10 -9.25
C SER A 35 -10.61 5.61 -10.18
N LYS A 36 -10.77 5.72 -11.50
CA LYS A 36 -9.69 5.38 -12.46
C LYS A 36 -8.42 6.17 -12.18
N LYS A 37 -8.52 7.49 -12.01
CA LYS A 37 -7.36 8.35 -11.72
C LYS A 37 -6.66 7.97 -10.42
N ILE A 38 -7.41 7.57 -9.39
CA ILE A 38 -6.85 7.11 -8.13
C ILE A 38 -6.13 5.76 -8.32
N LEU A 39 -6.77 4.82 -9.02
CA LEU A 39 -6.22 3.50 -9.31
C LEU A 39 -4.98 3.56 -10.20
N ASP A 40 -4.94 4.45 -11.19
CA ASP A 40 -3.77 4.66 -12.05
C ASP A 40 -2.57 5.17 -11.25
N ASN A 41 -2.78 6.15 -10.37
CA ASN A 41 -1.72 6.66 -9.49
C ASN A 41 -1.25 5.59 -8.50
N PHE A 42 -2.17 4.79 -7.98
CA PHE A 42 -1.86 3.65 -7.12
C PHE A 42 -1.04 2.60 -7.88
N HIS A 43 -1.43 2.25 -9.10
CA HIS A 43 -0.73 1.32 -9.97
C HIS A 43 0.69 1.80 -10.31
N ARG A 44 0.88 3.10 -10.61
CA ARG A 44 2.21 3.68 -10.85
C ARG A 44 3.13 3.54 -9.64
N TRP A 45 2.59 3.70 -8.42
CA TRP A 45 3.35 3.48 -7.20
C TRP A 45 3.67 2.00 -7.00
N MET A 46 2.69 1.11 -7.16
CA MET A 46 2.87 -0.34 -7.07
C MET A 46 3.89 -0.87 -8.07
N SER A 47 3.92 -0.33 -9.29
CA SER A 47 4.88 -0.75 -10.33
C SER A 47 6.33 -0.44 -9.95
N ARG A 48 6.56 0.54 -9.07
CA ARG A 48 7.90 0.93 -8.61
C ARG A 48 8.30 0.33 -7.27
N ASN A 49 7.32 0.05 -6.39
CA ASN A 49 7.57 -0.33 -4.99
C ASN A 49 6.92 -1.67 -4.63
N GLY A 50 6.39 -2.41 -5.61
CA GLY A 50 5.63 -3.63 -5.37
C GLY A 50 6.44 -4.75 -4.71
N GLU A 51 7.76 -4.76 -4.88
CA GLU A 51 8.66 -5.70 -4.17
C GLU A 51 8.53 -5.58 -2.65
N ALA A 52 8.29 -4.38 -2.13
CA ALA A 52 8.10 -4.14 -0.70
C ALA A 52 6.70 -4.52 -0.19
N ILE A 53 5.84 -5.07 -1.05
CA ILE A 53 4.45 -5.43 -0.77
C ILE A 53 4.20 -6.90 -1.04
N TYR A 54 4.50 -7.37 -2.24
CA TYR A 54 4.24 -8.74 -2.65
C TYR A 54 5.18 -9.70 -1.93
N GLY A 55 4.63 -10.74 -1.29
CA GLY A 55 5.42 -11.70 -0.51
C GLY A 55 6.01 -11.13 0.79
N CYS A 56 5.68 -9.88 1.13
CA CYS A 56 6.15 -9.25 2.35
C CYS A 56 5.17 -9.41 3.51
N SER A 57 5.68 -9.30 4.72
CA SER A 57 4.92 -9.24 5.97
C SER A 57 5.53 -8.21 6.93
N GLY A 58 4.97 -8.04 8.13
CA GLY A 58 5.63 -7.31 9.22
C GLY A 58 6.84 -8.06 9.75
N ASP A 59 7.81 -7.32 10.32
CA ASP A 59 8.92 -7.87 11.09
C ASP A 59 8.64 -7.68 12.59
N GLU A 60 8.44 -8.77 13.32
CA GLU A 60 8.13 -8.75 14.76
C GLU A 60 9.26 -8.15 15.62
N ASN A 61 10.49 -8.12 15.10
CA ASN A 61 11.65 -7.59 15.81
C ASN A 61 11.84 -6.08 15.60
N LEU A 62 11.07 -5.47 14.69
CA LEU A 62 11.18 -4.05 14.38
C LEU A 62 9.92 -3.31 14.86
N PRO A 63 10.02 -2.49 15.92
CA PRO A 63 8.90 -1.69 16.35
C PRO A 63 8.51 -0.70 15.26
N LYS A 64 7.21 -0.38 15.18
CA LYS A 64 6.70 0.63 14.25
C LYS A 64 7.41 1.98 14.52
N PRO A 65 8.04 2.61 13.51
CA PRO A 65 8.59 3.95 13.64
C PRO A 65 7.50 5.03 13.55
N ASP A 66 7.77 6.21 14.11
CA ASP A 66 6.83 7.34 14.07
C ASP A 66 6.65 7.91 12.65
N TRP A 67 7.66 7.77 11.80
CA TRP A 67 7.68 8.31 10.44
C TRP A 67 7.06 7.36 9.38
N GLY A 68 6.69 6.13 9.76
CA GLY A 68 6.29 5.15 8.76
C GLY A 68 6.07 3.71 9.22
N TYR A 69 6.46 2.76 8.37
CA TYR A 69 6.23 1.32 8.56
C TYR A 69 7.40 0.49 8.00
N TYR A 70 7.54 -0.73 8.50
CA TYR A 70 8.42 -1.75 7.92
C TYR A 70 7.61 -2.89 7.31
N THR A 71 8.10 -3.39 6.19
CA THR A 71 7.71 -4.69 5.65
C THR A 71 8.96 -5.49 5.35
N ARG A 72 8.84 -6.81 5.31
CA ARG A 72 9.98 -7.71 5.16
C ARG A 72 9.61 -8.89 4.28
N ASP A 73 10.48 -9.20 3.32
CA ASP A 73 10.51 -10.50 2.64
C ASP A 73 11.55 -11.42 3.31
N GLU A 74 11.91 -12.54 2.70
CA GLU A 74 12.89 -13.48 3.28
C GLU A 74 14.25 -12.83 3.62
N ASN A 75 14.71 -11.86 2.83
CA ASN A 75 16.09 -11.36 2.87
C ASN A 75 16.21 -9.85 3.12
N THR A 76 15.14 -9.09 2.89
CA THR A 76 15.16 -7.63 2.78
C THR A 76 14.12 -7.00 3.71
N VAL A 77 14.56 -6.02 4.49
CA VAL A 77 13.66 -5.12 5.23
C VAL A 77 13.46 -3.85 4.41
N TYR A 78 12.20 -3.53 4.14
CA TYR A 78 11.78 -2.34 3.42
C TYR A 78 11.24 -1.28 4.38
N ALA A 79 11.79 -0.08 4.31
CA ALA A 79 11.37 1.08 5.10
C ALA A 79 10.42 1.97 4.28
N HIS A 80 9.18 2.13 4.74
CA HIS A 80 8.17 2.96 4.10
C HIS A 80 8.06 4.31 4.81
N VAL A 81 8.69 5.35 4.24
CA VAL A 81 8.74 6.69 4.84
C VAL A 81 7.53 7.52 4.39
N PHE A 82 6.69 7.93 5.35
CA PHE A 82 5.50 8.77 5.10
C PHE A 82 5.63 10.18 5.67
N GLU A 83 6.33 10.33 6.79
CA GLU A 83 6.64 11.63 7.39
C GLU A 83 8.14 11.87 7.27
N GLN A 84 8.54 13.09 6.90
CA GLN A 84 9.96 13.45 6.97
C GLN A 84 10.34 13.65 8.44
N PRO A 85 11.48 13.12 8.89
CA PRO A 85 11.99 13.36 10.24
C PRO A 85 12.27 14.84 10.51
#